data_AF-A0A2V8PH34-F1
#
_entry.id   AF-A0A2V8PH34-F1
#
_cell.length_a   1.000
_cell.length_b   1.000
_cell.length_c   1.000
_cell.angle_alpha   90.00
_cell.angle_beta   90.00
_cell.angle_gamma   90.00
#
_symmetry.space_group_name_H-M   'P 1'
#
loop_
_entity.id
_entity.type
_entity.pdbx_description
1 polymer ?
#
loop_
_entity_poly.entity_id
_entity_poly.type
_entity_poly.pdbx_seq_one_letter_code
_entity_poly.pdbx_strand_id
1 'polypeptide(L)'
;MFERNSFKRITLILIGLALLLSASIQGQQTKKSHPKPIPNDAKPVLWREPTDIASRDLFLGPGGEAMKPDLSKVTFIADETRSYSKKYRVRDGAGNEWVVKVGPEAQSETAATRLIWAAGYFGDITYLVPHVDIEGKGSFDNARFEARPKGQKRLGQRWDWSKNPFVGTNELQGLKVLMALINNWDIQNHNNNILLVTDEATGEKEARYFDTDLGASFGKEGRFIG
;
A
#
# COMPACT_ATOMS: atom_id res chain seq x y z
N MET A 1 11.25 8.74 -67.06
CA MET A 1 11.12 9.97 -66.23
C MET A 1 10.01 9.85 -65.17
N PHE A 2 9.91 8.72 -64.45
CA PHE A 2 8.83 8.47 -63.47
C PHE A 2 9.31 8.02 -62.07
N GLU A 3 10.59 7.66 -61.88
CA GLU A 3 11.06 7.10 -60.61
C GLU A 3 11.43 8.14 -59.55
N ARG A 4 11.85 9.35 -59.96
CA ARG A 4 12.39 10.37 -59.03
C ARG A 4 11.32 11.03 -58.15
N ASN A 5 10.05 10.97 -58.53
CA ASN A 5 8.94 11.56 -57.77
C ASN A 5 8.31 10.59 -56.76
N SER A 6 8.45 9.27 -56.96
CA SER A 6 7.89 8.28 -56.05
C SER A 6 8.70 8.20 -54.75
N PHE A 7 10.04 8.22 -54.85
CA PHE A 7 10.92 8.25 -53.68
C PHE A 7 10.71 9.49 -52.79
N LYS A 8 10.53 10.68 -53.37
CA LYS A 8 10.25 11.90 -52.59
C LYS A 8 8.92 11.84 -51.83
N ARG A 9 7.89 11.21 -52.41
CA ARG A 9 6.58 11.03 -51.77
C ARG A 9 6.64 10.01 -50.64
N ILE A 10 7.39 8.92 -50.80
CA ILE A 10 7.59 7.91 -49.75
C ILE A 10 8.41 8.48 -48.58
N THR A 11 9.45 9.27 -48.84
CA THR A 11 10.21 9.95 -47.79
C THR A 11 9.37 10.97 -47.01
N LEU A 12 8.51 11.74 -47.68
CA LEU A 12 7.60 12.69 -47.02
C LEU A 12 6.53 12.00 -46.15
N ILE A 13 6.03 10.84 -46.58
CA ILE A 13 5.07 10.03 -45.79
C ILE A 13 5.74 9.42 -44.55
N LEU A 14 6.97 8.93 -44.67
CA LEU A 14 7.72 8.37 -43.54
C LEU A 14 8.11 9.44 -42.49
N ILE A 15 8.45 10.66 -42.93
CA ILE A 15 8.72 11.78 -42.02
C ILE A 15 7.43 12.25 -41.33
N GLY A 16 6.30 12.28 -42.04
CA GLY A 16 4.99 12.59 -41.46
C GLY A 16 4.52 11.57 -40.41
N LEU A 17 4.78 10.27 -40.64
CA LEU A 17 4.42 9.20 -39.70
C LEU A 17 5.31 9.21 -38.44
N ALA A 18 6.59 9.57 -38.57
CA ALA A 18 7.51 9.72 -37.44
C ALA A 18 7.16 10.93 -36.55
N LEU A 19 6.63 12.01 -37.12
CA LEU A 19 6.15 13.18 -36.37
C LEU A 19 4.83 12.90 -35.63
N LEU A 20 3.96 12.04 -36.17
CA LEU A 20 2.70 11.64 -35.50
C LEU A 20 2.92 10.65 -34.34
N LEU A 21 3.96 9.80 -34.41
CA LEU A 21 4.34 8.89 -33.31
C LEU A 21 5.02 9.62 -32.14
N SER A 22 5.59 10.79 -32.38
CA SER A 22 6.26 11.60 -31.35
C SER A 22 5.28 12.37 -30.47
N ALA A 23 4.07 12.68 -30.98
CA ALA A 23 3.06 13.45 -30.26
C ALA A 23 2.25 12.62 -29.24
N SER A 24 2.30 11.29 -29.32
CA SER A 24 1.51 10.39 -28.46
C SER A 24 2.21 9.98 -27.16
N ILE A 25 3.49 10.29 -26.98
CA ILE A 25 4.29 9.89 -25.81
C ILE A 25 4.29 10.97 -24.71
N GLN A 26 3.80 12.18 -25.00
CA GLN A 26 3.79 13.30 -24.04
C GLN A 26 2.61 13.27 -23.03
N GLY A 27 1.87 12.17 -22.92
CA GLY A 27 0.52 12.15 -22.35
C GLY A 27 0.30 11.36 -21.05
N GLN A 28 1.30 11.02 -20.24
CA GLN A 28 1.07 10.54 -18.86
C GLN A 28 2.34 10.54 -17.99
N GLN A 29 3.02 11.67 -17.86
CA GLN A 29 3.88 11.86 -16.69
C GLN A 29 2.97 12.03 -15.48
N THR A 30 2.72 10.93 -14.76
CA THR A 30 2.13 10.98 -13.43
C THR A 30 3.00 11.91 -12.58
N LYS A 31 2.44 13.04 -12.12
CA LYS A 31 3.14 13.93 -11.17
C LYS A 31 3.58 13.08 -9.98
N LYS A 32 4.89 12.81 -9.85
CA LYS A 32 5.43 12.16 -8.66
C LYS A 32 5.13 13.08 -7.49
N SER A 33 4.21 12.69 -6.60
CA SER A 33 3.90 13.50 -5.42
C SER A 33 5.13 13.49 -4.52
N HIS A 34 5.74 14.65 -4.30
CA HIS A 34 6.84 14.75 -3.35
C HIS A 34 6.39 14.36 -1.94
N PRO A 35 7.24 13.66 -1.17
CA PRO A 35 6.98 13.39 0.24
C PRO A 35 6.67 14.68 1.00
N LYS A 36 5.63 14.66 1.83
CA LYS A 36 5.25 15.79 2.68
C LYS A 36 6.15 15.84 3.90
N PRO A 37 6.66 17.01 4.32
CA PRO A 37 7.45 17.09 5.54
C PRO A 37 6.62 16.66 6.76
N ILE A 38 7.29 16.08 7.75
CA ILE A 38 6.68 15.82 9.06
C ILE A 38 6.56 17.18 9.77
N PRO A 39 5.38 17.57 10.28
CA PRO A 39 5.23 18.80 11.05
C PRO A 39 6.14 18.78 12.29
N ASN A 40 6.78 19.91 12.61
CA ASN A 40 7.70 20.00 13.76
C ASN A 40 7.00 19.76 15.11
N ASP A 41 5.70 20.01 15.17
CA ASP A 41 4.84 19.79 16.33
C ASP A 41 4.25 18.37 16.40
N ALA A 42 4.55 17.51 15.41
CA ALA A 42 4.08 16.13 15.42
C ALA A 42 4.99 15.25 16.29
N LYS A 43 4.42 14.62 17.32
CA LYS A 43 5.14 13.67 18.18
C LYS A 43 5.46 12.39 17.40
N PRO A 44 6.72 11.93 17.34
CA PRO A 44 7.05 10.64 16.72
C PRO A 44 6.56 9.49 17.60
N VAL A 45 5.83 8.54 17.01
CA VAL A 45 5.33 7.34 17.70
C VAL A 45 5.57 6.10 16.84
N LEU A 46 6.19 5.07 17.40
CA LEU A 46 6.39 3.77 16.75
C LEU A 46 5.45 2.69 17.29
N TRP A 47 5.16 2.77 18.59
CA TRP A 47 4.48 1.73 19.34
C TRP A 47 3.60 2.36 20.41
N ARG A 48 2.51 1.68 20.76
CA ARG A 48 1.67 1.99 21.92
C ARG A 48 1.37 0.72 22.68
N GLU A 49 1.34 0.85 24.01
CA GLU A 49 1.02 -0.25 24.89
C GLU A 49 -0.35 -0.87 24.56
N PRO A 50 -0.42 -2.17 24.24
CA PRO A 50 -1.67 -2.88 24.03
C PRO A 50 -2.29 -3.23 25.40
N THR A 51 -2.80 -2.23 26.12
CA THR A 51 -3.25 -2.35 27.53
C THR A 51 -4.32 -3.43 27.76
N ASP A 52 -5.14 -3.75 26.75
CA ASP A 52 -6.04 -4.90 26.77
C ASP A 52 -5.83 -5.77 25.52
N ILE A 53 -4.73 -6.52 25.51
CA ILE A 53 -4.39 -7.43 24.41
C ILE A 53 -5.42 -8.56 24.25
N ALA A 54 -6.08 -8.98 25.33
CA ALA A 54 -7.06 -10.07 25.31
C ALA A 54 -8.37 -9.68 24.59
N SER A 55 -8.73 -8.40 24.62
CA SER A 55 -9.88 -7.86 23.88
C SER A 55 -9.64 -7.70 22.38
N ARG A 56 -8.41 -7.85 21.89
CA ARG A 56 -8.09 -7.58 20.49
C ARG A 56 -8.64 -8.66 19.58
N ASP A 57 -9.48 -8.23 18.64
CA ASP A 57 -9.96 -9.09 17.57
C ASP A 57 -8.90 -9.20 16.45
N LEU A 58 -8.15 -10.30 16.45
CA LEU A 58 -7.18 -10.62 15.39
C LEU A 58 -7.84 -10.95 14.05
N PHE A 59 -9.13 -11.28 14.02
CA PHE A 59 -9.85 -11.57 12.79
C PHE A 59 -10.34 -10.31 12.08
N LEU A 60 -10.70 -9.25 12.81
CA LEU A 60 -11.15 -7.97 12.23
C LEU A 60 -10.07 -6.88 12.25
N GLY A 61 -9.09 -6.98 13.16
CA GLY A 61 -8.01 -6.02 13.30
C GLY A 61 -8.49 -4.63 13.76
N PRO A 62 -7.71 -3.57 13.52
CA PRO A 62 -8.00 -2.23 14.04
C PRO A 62 -9.29 -1.59 13.53
N GLY A 63 -9.85 -2.06 12.42
CA GLY A 63 -11.08 -1.50 11.85
C GLY A 63 -12.38 -2.09 12.41
N GLY A 64 -12.30 -3.26 13.08
CA GLY A 64 -13.45 -3.94 13.65
C GLY A 64 -14.54 -4.30 12.64
N GLU A 65 -15.78 -4.48 13.10
CA GLU A 65 -16.93 -4.76 12.22
C GLU A 65 -17.33 -3.52 11.41
N ALA A 66 -17.24 -2.35 12.03
CA ALA A 66 -17.78 -1.08 11.53
C ALA A 66 -17.10 -0.57 10.26
N MET A 67 -15.86 -0.99 9.99
CA MET A 67 -15.12 -0.58 8.79
C MET A 67 -15.06 -1.66 7.72
N LYS A 68 -15.83 -2.75 7.78
CA LYS A 68 -15.82 -3.76 6.69
C LYS A 68 -16.22 -3.15 5.34
N PRO A 69 -15.65 -3.64 4.22
CA PRO A 69 -16.08 -3.20 2.89
C PRO A 69 -17.52 -3.66 2.61
N ASP A 70 -18.31 -2.79 1.99
CA ASP A 70 -19.62 -3.15 1.47
C ASP A 70 -19.48 -3.85 0.11
N LEU A 71 -19.58 -5.17 0.11
CA LEU A 71 -19.38 -6.00 -1.08
C LEU A 71 -20.60 -6.09 -2.00
N SER A 72 -21.70 -5.39 -1.69
CA SER A 72 -22.91 -5.40 -2.54
C SER A 72 -22.63 -4.91 -3.96
N LYS A 73 -21.67 -3.99 -4.11
CA LYS A 73 -21.17 -3.52 -5.40
C LYS A 73 -19.74 -2.98 -5.26
N VAL A 74 -18.78 -3.61 -5.93
CA VAL A 74 -17.40 -3.13 -5.97
C VAL A 74 -17.04 -2.68 -7.37
N THR A 75 -16.80 -1.38 -7.56
CA THR A 75 -16.53 -0.78 -8.88
C THR A 75 -15.07 -0.37 -9.00
N PHE A 76 -14.43 -0.75 -10.10
CA PHE A 76 -13.07 -0.33 -10.44
C PHE A 76 -12.97 1.19 -10.61
N ILE A 77 -11.92 1.79 -10.03
CA ILE A 77 -11.57 3.21 -10.24
C ILE A 77 -10.31 3.33 -11.11
N ALA A 78 -9.20 2.71 -10.68
CA ALA A 78 -7.90 2.85 -11.34
C ALA A 78 -6.94 1.73 -10.95
N ASP A 79 -5.96 1.44 -11.80
CA ASP A 79 -4.85 0.56 -11.41
C ASP A 79 -3.95 1.30 -10.41
N GLU A 80 -3.51 0.61 -9.34
CA GLU A 80 -2.60 1.17 -8.35
C GLU A 80 -1.17 0.67 -8.65
N THR A 81 -0.42 1.49 -9.39
CA THR A 81 0.84 1.08 -10.05
C THR A 81 2.11 1.37 -9.24
N ARG A 82 1.97 1.70 -7.95
CA ARG A 82 3.11 2.12 -7.11
C ARG A 82 4.00 0.97 -6.58
N SER A 83 3.61 -0.29 -6.78
CA SER A 83 4.35 -1.46 -6.28
C SER A 83 4.32 -2.61 -7.29
N TYR A 84 5.19 -3.61 -7.10
CA TYR A 84 5.23 -4.83 -7.92
C TYR A 84 3.94 -5.65 -7.85
N SER A 85 3.29 -5.72 -6.69
CA SER A 85 2.06 -6.50 -6.55
C SER A 85 0.88 -5.85 -7.26
N LYS A 86 0.01 -6.68 -7.83
CA LYS A 86 -1.20 -6.25 -8.54
C LYS A 86 -2.21 -5.65 -7.55
N LYS A 87 -2.50 -4.37 -7.73
CA LYS A 87 -3.43 -3.62 -6.87
C LYS A 87 -4.39 -2.77 -7.69
N TYR A 88 -5.61 -2.61 -7.17
CA TYR A 88 -6.65 -1.78 -7.76
C TYR A 88 -7.15 -0.77 -6.74
N ARG A 89 -7.43 0.44 -7.20
CA ARG A 89 -8.31 1.36 -6.48
C ARG A 89 -9.75 1.03 -6.86
N VAL A 90 -10.60 0.82 -5.87
CA VAL A 90 -12.02 0.50 -6.07
C VAL A 90 -12.90 1.35 -5.15
N ARG A 91 -14.17 1.44 -5.50
CA ARG A 91 -15.26 1.94 -4.64
C ARG A 91 -16.14 0.77 -4.23
N ASP A 92 -16.52 0.69 -2.96
CA ASP A 92 -17.47 -0.29 -2.45
C ASP A 92 -18.93 0.20 -2.53
N GLY A 93 -19.89 -0.63 -2.10
CA GLY A 93 -21.33 -0.34 -2.19
C GLY A 93 -21.77 0.84 -1.33
N ALA A 94 -21.04 1.11 -0.25
CA ALA A 94 -21.23 2.25 0.64
C ALA A 94 -20.50 3.52 0.16
N GLY A 95 -19.80 3.45 -0.97
CA GLY A 95 -19.07 4.58 -1.55
C GLY A 95 -17.66 4.81 -0.98
N ASN A 96 -17.16 3.93 -0.12
CA ASN A 96 -15.81 4.01 0.43
C ASN A 96 -14.77 3.60 -0.63
N GLU A 97 -13.62 4.28 -0.63
CA GLU A 97 -12.51 3.92 -1.51
C GLU A 97 -11.50 3.01 -0.81
N TRP A 98 -11.08 2.00 -1.56
CA TRP A 98 -10.20 0.94 -1.09
C TRP A 98 -9.01 0.78 -2.03
N VAL A 99 -7.87 0.35 -1.49
CA VAL A 99 -6.81 -0.28 -2.30
C VAL A 99 -6.94 -1.78 -2.12
N VAL A 100 -7.27 -2.48 -3.20
CA VAL A 100 -7.44 -3.93 -3.22
C VAL A 100 -6.18 -4.58 -3.78
N LYS A 101 -5.49 -5.38 -2.95
CA LYS A 101 -4.38 -6.24 -3.38
C LYS A 101 -4.93 -7.62 -3.71
N VAL A 102 -4.56 -8.14 -4.86
CA VAL A 102 -4.93 -9.50 -5.31
C VAL A 102 -3.68 -10.35 -5.49
N GLY A 103 -3.84 -11.66 -5.35
CA GLY A 103 -2.75 -12.63 -5.52
C GLY A 103 -2.19 -13.17 -4.19
N PRO A 104 -1.06 -13.88 -4.24
CA PRO A 104 -0.61 -14.77 -3.16
C PRO A 104 -0.30 -14.04 -1.84
N GLU A 105 0.11 -12.77 -1.91
CA GLU A 105 0.51 -11.98 -0.74
C GLU A 105 -0.67 -11.37 0.03
N ALA A 106 -1.89 -11.41 -0.52
CA ALA A 106 -3.05 -10.76 0.10
C ALA A 106 -3.39 -11.36 1.48
N GLN A 107 -3.25 -12.69 1.61
CA GLN A 107 -3.52 -13.40 2.86
C GLN A 107 -2.44 -13.16 3.91
N SER A 108 -1.16 -13.34 3.53
CA SER A 108 -0.02 -13.19 4.43
C SER A 108 0.08 -11.76 4.97
N GLU A 109 -0.10 -10.75 4.12
CA GLU A 109 -0.07 -9.35 4.54
C GLU A 109 -1.17 -9.03 5.54
N THR A 110 -2.38 -9.56 5.33
CA THR A 110 -3.51 -9.36 6.25
C THR A 110 -3.17 -9.94 7.63
N ALA A 111 -2.73 -11.19 7.68
CA ALA A 111 -2.36 -11.87 8.93
C ALA A 111 -1.20 -11.15 9.65
N ALA A 112 -0.17 -10.75 8.90
CA ALA A 112 1.03 -10.13 9.47
C ALA A 112 0.70 -8.77 10.07
N THR A 113 -0.10 -7.98 9.34
CA THR A 113 -0.59 -6.68 9.79
C THR A 113 -1.37 -6.80 11.12
N ARG A 114 -2.23 -7.81 11.24
CA ARG A 114 -3.01 -8.07 12.47
C ARG A 114 -2.12 -8.46 13.64
N LEU A 115 -1.11 -9.29 13.40
CA LEU A 115 -0.19 -9.73 14.44
C LEU A 115 0.66 -8.57 14.98
N ILE A 116 1.24 -7.75 14.11
CA ILE A 116 2.03 -6.58 14.58
C ILE A 116 1.15 -5.54 15.27
N TRP A 117 -0.09 -5.36 14.77
CA TRP A 117 -1.06 -4.47 15.39
C TRP A 117 -1.34 -4.91 16.81
N ALA A 118 -1.60 -6.20 17.02
CA ALA A 118 -1.89 -6.77 18.33
C ALA A 118 -0.77 -6.55 19.34
N ALA A 119 0.47 -6.62 18.88
CA ALA A 119 1.65 -6.34 19.68
C ALA A 119 1.87 -4.84 19.98
N GLY A 120 1.02 -3.93 19.48
CA GLY A 120 1.06 -2.49 19.77
C GLY A 120 1.70 -1.63 18.67
N TYR A 121 2.15 -2.23 17.57
CA TYR A 121 2.68 -1.48 16.42
C TYR A 121 1.56 -0.98 15.53
N PHE A 122 1.86 0.06 14.75
CA PHE A 122 0.93 0.54 13.73
C PHE A 122 1.01 -0.31 12.47
N GLY A 123 -0.12 -0.49 11.81
CA GLY A 123 -0.25 -1.21 10.55
C GLY A 123 -1.46 -0.71 9.80
N ASP A 124 -1.62 -1.19 8.57
CA ASP A 124 -2.78 -0.84 7.76
C ASP A 124 -4.07 -1.46 8.27
N ILE A 125 -5.19 -0.76 8.07
CA ILE A 125 -6.51 -1.34 8.32
C ILE A 125 -6.86 -2.20 7.10
N THR A 126 -6.86 -3.52 7.30
CA THR A 126 -7.00 -4.49 6.20
C THR A 126 -8.06 -5.56 6.47
N TYR A 127 -8.82 -5.90 5.43
CA TYR A 127 -9.77 -7.01 5.42
C TYR A 127 -9.42 -7.97 4.29
N LEU A 128 -9.31 -9.26 4.63
CA LEU A 128 -9.27 -10.31 3.61
C LEU A 128 -10.71 -10.68 3.25
N VAL A 129 -11.05 -10.49 1.99
CA VAL A 129 -12.34 -10.85 1.41
C VAL A 129 -12.16 -12.18 0.66
N PRO A 130 -12.90 -13.25 1.02
CA PRO A 130 -12.74 -14.57 0.40
C PRO A 130 -12.95 -14.56 -1.11
N HIS A 131 -13.95 -13.80 -1.58
CA HIS A 131 -14.26 -13.65 -2.99
C HIS A 131 -14.85 -12.26 -3.27
N VAL A 132 -14.46 -11.63 -4.36
CA VAL A 132 -15.04 -10.37 -4.82
C VAL A 132 -15.11 -10.28 -6.34
N ASP A 133 -16.24 -9.78 -6.84
CA ASP A 133 -16.40 -9.31 -8.20
C ASP A 133 -16.14 -7.80 -8.28
N ILE A 134 -15.13 -7.40 -9.03
CA ILE A 134 -14.82 -5.99 -9.29
C ILE A 134 -15.36 -5.64 -10.68
N GLU A 135 -16.45 -4.86 -10.71
CA GLU A 135 -17.05 -4.34 -11.95
C GLU A 135 -15.99 -3.57 -12.76
N GLY A 136 -15.79 -3.99 -14.01
CA GLY A 136 -14.77 -3.43 -14.90
C GLY A 136 -13.38 -4.07 -14.81
N LYS A 137 -13.16 -5.07 -13.96
CA LYS A 137 -11.89 -5.84 -13.90
C LYS A 137 -12.04 -7.36 -13.88
N GLY A 138 -12.99 -7.91 -13.11
CA GLY A 138 -13.22 -9.36 -13.00
C GLY A 138 -13.32 -9.84 -11.55
N SER A 139 -13.31 -11.17 -11.39
CA SER A 139 -13.49 -11.87 -10.11
C SER A 139 -12.15 -12.28 -9.49
N PHE A 140 -12.03 -12.15 -8.17
CA PHE A 140 -10.81 -12.46 -7.44
C PHE A 140 -11.12 -13.15 -6.11
N ASP A 141 -10.38 -14.22 -5.83
CA ASP A 141 -10.38 -14.86 -4.52
C ASP A 141 -9.30 -14.26 -3.62
N ASN A 142 -9.54 -14.30 -2.31
CA ASN A 142 -8.59 -13.86 -1.28
C ASN A 142 -8.07 -12.43 -1.53
N ALA A 143 -8.97 -11.50 -1.80
CA ALA A 143 -8.63 -10.11 -2.08
C ALA A 143 -8.47 -9.33 -0.77
N ARG A 144 -7.34 -8.64 -0.59
CA ARG A 144 -7.11 -7.80 0.58
C ARG A 144 -7.56 -6.37 0.30
N PHE A 145 -8.55 -5.91 1.05
CA PHE A 145 -9.07 -4.55 1.05
C PHE A 145 -8.32 -3.71 2.09
N GLU A 146 -7.67 -2.64 1.66
CA GLU A 146 -6.99 -1.66 2.51
C GLU A 146 -7.77 -0.37 2.62
N ALA A 147 -8.16 -0.01 3.85
CA ALA A 147 -8.91 1.22 4.08
C ALA A 147 -8.02 2.47 3.96
N ARG A 148 -8.65 3.58 3.61
CA ARG A 148 -8.06 4.93 3.60
C ARG A 148 -8.93 5.89 4.41
N PRO A 149 -8.99 5.72 5.75
CA PRO A 149 -9.87 6.51 6.59
C PRO A 149 -9.57 8.01 6.49
N LYS A 150 -10.64 8.80 6.52
CA LYS A 150 -10.55 10.26 6.65
C LYS A 150 -9.86 10.59 7.99
N GLY A 151 -9.00 11.61 8.00
CA GLY A 151 -8.23 12.00 9.20
C GLY A 151 -6.82 11.39 9.32
N GLN A 152 -6.50 10.36 8.54
CA GLN A 152 -5.16 9.76 8.53
C GLN A 152 -4.43 10.06 7.21
N LYS A 153 -3.32 10.80 7.27
CA LYS A 153 -2.61 11.27 6.08
C LYS A 153 -1.25 10.62 5.94
N ARG A 154 -1.11 9.73 4.95
CA ARG A 154 0.21 9.19 4.57
C ARG A 154 1.08 10.33 4.04
N LEU A 155 2.24 10.55 4.68
CA LEU A 155 3.16 11.62 4.30
C LEU A 155 4.00 11.25 3.06
N GLY A 156 4.13 9.96 2.76
CA GLY A 156 5.01 9.48 1.69
C GLY A 156 6.50 9.58 2.04
N GLN A 157 6.80 9.94 3.30
CA GLN A 157 8.13 9.87 3.88
C GLN A 157 8.49 8.42 4.16
N ARG A 158 9.74 8.06 3.89
CA ARG A 158 10.30 6.73 4.15
C ARG A 158 11.26 6.85 5.34
N TRP A 159 10.94 6.18 6.44
CA TRP A 159 11.81 6.16 7.60
C TRP A 159 12.84 5.03 7.48
N ASP A 160 14.00 5.21 8.09
CA ASP A 160 15.14 4.30 7.96
C ASP A 160 15.29 3.41 9.20
N TRP A 161 15.47 2.10 9.00
CA TRP A 161 15.63 1.11 10.09
C TRP A 161 16.83 1.38 11.01
N SER A 162 17.88 2.02 10.49
CA SER A 162 19.11 2.40 11.20
C SER A 162 19.13 3.85 11.65
N LYS A 163 18.36 4.74 11.00
CA LYS A 163 18.33 6.18 11.27
C LYS A 163 16.90 6.70 11.47
N ASN A 164 16.40 6.57 12.69
CA ASN A 164 15.09 7.04 13.10
C ASN A 164 15.10 7.49 14.58
N PRO A 165 14.04 8.18 15.06
CA PRO A 165 13.98 8.68 16.45
C PRO A 165 13.97 7.59 17.54
N PHE A 166 13.79 6.31 17.18
CA PHE A 166 13.62 5.19 18.10
C PHE A 166 14.86 4.28 18.17
N VAL A 167 15.99 4.68 17.56
CA VAL A 167 17.25 3.93 17.66
C VAL A 167 17.66 3.82 19.13
N GLY A 168 17.94 2.59 19.58
CA GLY A 168 18.29 2.28 20.96
C GLY A 168 17.11 2.01 21.90
N THR A 169 15.87 2.14 21.42
CA THR A 169 14.65 1.86 22.21
C THR A 169 14.24 0.38 22.16
N ASN A 170 13.54 -0.09 23.20
CA ASN A 170 12.99 -1.45 23.24
C ASN A 170 11.88 -1.63 22.20
N GLU A 171 11.12 -0.58 21.92
CA GLU A 171 10.02 -0.55 20.95
C GLU A 171 10.55 -0.84 19.53
N LEU A 172 11.69 -0.27 19.15
CA LEU A 172 12.30 -0.60 17.84
C LEU A 172 12.88 -2.02 17.81
N GLN A 173 13.47 -2.50 18.90
CA GLN A 173 13.99 -3.86 18.96
C GLN A 173 12.87 -4.90 18.92
N GLY A 174 11.75 -4.65 19.62
CA GLY A 174 10.57 -5.50 19.56
C GLY A 174 10.01 -5.61 18.14
N LEU A 175 10.02 -4.52 17.36
CA LEU A 175 9.57 -4.55 15.98
C LEU A 175 10.48 -5.44 15.13
N LYS A 176 11.80 -5.32 15.29
CA LYS A 176 12.77 -6.17 14.58
C LYS A 176 12.60 -7.65 14.93
N VAL A 177 12.37 -7.96 16.22
CA VAL A 177 12.09 -9.33 16.66
C VAL A 177 10.79 -9.86 16.03
N LEU A 178 9.74 -9.04 15.97
CA LEU A 178 8.50 -9.43 15.30
C LEU A 178 8.69 -9.65 13.80
N MET A 179 9.45 -8.79 13.10
CA MET A 179 9.76 -8.98 11.68
C MET A 179 10.50 -10.30 11.44
N ALA A 180 11.44 -10.66 12.33
CA ALA A 180 12.12 -11.95 12.28
C ALA A 180 11.17 -13.12 12.59
N LEU A 181 10.29 -12.98 13.59
CA LEU A 181 9.33 -14.00 13.99
C LEU A 181 8.35 -14.38 12.86
N ILE A 182 7.88 -13.38 12.12
CA ILE A 182 6.98 -13.60 10.96
C ILE A 182 7.73 -13.96 9.69
N ASN A 183 9.06 -14.09 9.76
CA ASN A 183 9.95 -14.28 8.63
C ASN A 183 9.65 -13.32 7.46
N ASN A 184 9.56 -12.01 7.77
CA ASN A 184 9.44 -11.01 6.72
C ASN A 184 10.80 -10.85 6.03
N TRP A 185 10.90 -11.30 4.78
CA TRP A 185 12.15 -11.23 4.01
C TRP A 185 12.33 -9.93 3.22
N ASP A 186 11.34 -9.03 3.23
CA ASP A 186 11.38 -7.76 2.47
C ASP A 186 11.47 -6.52 3.38
N ILE A 187 12.32 -6.58 4.40
CA ILE A 187 12.56 -5.47 5.33
C ILE A 187 13.42 -4.41 4.65
N GLN A 188 12.78 -3.47 3.95
CA GLN A 188 13.46 -2.41 3.20
C GLN A 188 12.94 -1.02 3.57
N ASN A 189 13.85 -0.04 3.62
CA ASN A 189 13.49 1.36 3.96
C ASN A 189 12.40 1.96 3.06
N HIS A 190 12.24 1.49 1.82
CA HIS A 190 11.23 2.02 0.91
C HIS A 190 9.81 1.49 1.18
N ASN A 191 9.68 0.40 1.95
CA ASN A 191 8.40 -0.18 2.40
C ASN A 191 7.84 0.57 3.62
N ASN A 192 8.69 1.28 4.34
CA ASN A 192 8.34 2.07 5.52
C ASN A 192 7.54 3.34 5.17
N ASN A 193 6.59 3.75 6.00
CA ASN A 193 5.85 5.00 5.82
C ASN A 193 5.60 5.72 7.15
N ILE A 194 5.18 6.98 7.05
CA ILE A 194 4.77 7.79 8.20
C ILE A 194 3.35 8.28 7.96
N LEU A 195 2.49 7.98 8.92
CA LEU A 195 1.11 8.42 8.98
C LEU A 195 1.00 9.62 9.92
N LEU A 196 0.56 10.76 9.39
CA LEU A 196 0.18 11.89 10.24
C LEU A 196 -1.26 11.69 10.70
N VAL A 197 -1.45 11.64 12.01
CA VAL A 197 -2.76 11.60 12.66
C VAL A 197 -2.92 12.87 13.47
N THR A 198 -4.05 13.53 13.31
CA THR A 198 -4.41 14.73 14.08
C THR A 198 -5.62 14.39 14.94
N ASP A 199 -5.49 14.62 16.24
CA ASP A 199 -6.62 14.55 17.15
C ASP A 199 -7.58 15.71 16.84
N GLU A 200 -8.84 15.41 16.54
CA GLU A 200 -9.81 16.43 16.14
C GLU A 200 -10.24 17.33 17.30
N ALA A 201 -10.16 16.85 18.54
CA ALA A 201 -10.58 17.57 19.73
C ALA A 201 -9.46 18.49 20.27
N THR A 202 -8.22 17.99 20.30
CA THR A 202 -7.07 18.73 20.88
C THR A 202 -6.20 19.41 19.83
N GLY A 203 -6.27 18.97 18.57
CA GLY A 203 -5.36 19.40 17.50
C GLY A 203 -3.96 18.81 17.60
N GLU A 204 -3.69 17.94 18.58
CA GLU A 204 -2.40 17.28 18.74
C GLU A 204 -2.08 16.39 17.54
N LYS A 205 -0.81 16.35 17.16
CA LYS A 205 -0.34 15.60 15.99
C LYS A 205 0.60 14.49 16.38
N GLU A 206 0.41 13.34 15.77
CA GLU A 206 1.33 12.22 15.84
C GLU A 206 1.84 11.87 14.45
N ALA A 207 3.16 11.70 14.36
CA ALA A 207 3.82 11.05 13.25
C ALA A 207 3.99 9.56 13.61
N ARG A 208 3.09 8.71 13.12
CA ARG A 208 3.10 7.27 13.38
C ARG A 208 3.96 6.55 12.34
N TYR A 209 5.00 5.88 12.80
CA TYR A 209 5.97 5.15 11.98
C TYR A 209 5.52 3.69 11.85
N PHE A 210 5.48 3.18 10.62
CA PHE A 210 5.03 1.81 10.36
C PHE A 210 5.62 1.24 9.06
N ASP A 211 5.60 -0.09 8.95
CA ASP A 211 5.87 -0.82 7.72
C ASP A 211 4.55 -1.00 6.95
N THR A 212 4.60 -0.92 5.62
CA THR A 212 3.44 -1.04 4.73
C THR A 212 3.51 -2.25 3.81
N ASP A 213 4.61 -3.00 3.82
CA ASP A 213 4.75 -4.22 3.02
C ASP A 213 5.12 -5.42 3.90
N LEU A 214 4.07 -6.08 4.38
CA LEU A 214 4.20 -7.29 5.20
C LEU A 214 3.76 -8.54 4.42
N GLY A 215 3.53 -8.42 3.10
CA GLY A 215 3.09 -9.54 2.25
C GLY A 215 4.14 -10.63 2.08
N ALA A 216 5.41 -10.25 2.18
CA ALA A 216 6.58 -11.13 2.21
C ALA A 216 6.79 -11.85 3.57
N SER A 217 5.73 -12.03 4.36
CA SER A 217 5.76 -12.73 5.66
C SER A 217 5.15 -14.13 5.56
N PHE A 218 5.45 -14.98 6.54
CA PHE A 218 4.94 -16.35 6.67
C PHE A 218 5.21 -17.23 5.44
N GLY A 219 6.29 -16.93 4.72
CA GLY A 219 6.68 -17.65 3.52
C GLY A 219 6.81 -19.17 3.76
N LYS A 220 6.81 -19.91 2.66
CA LYS A 220 7.04 -21.35 2.68
C LYS A 220 8.53 -21.60 2.97
N GLU A 221 8.90 -21.77 4.23
CA GLU A 221 10.21 -22.33 4.58
C GLU A 221 10.25 -23.82 4.24
N GLY A 222 11.37 -24.27 3.64
CA GLY A 222 11.58 -25.68 3.33
C GLY A 222 10.80 -26.19 2.12
N ARG A 223 11.23 -25.84 0.90
CA ARG A 223 11.31 -26.90 -0.13
C ARG A 223 12.52 -27.74 0.23
N PHE A 224 12.33 -28.74 1.08
CA PHE A 224 13.20 -29.91 1.01
C PHE A 224 12.99 -30.49 -0.38
N ILE A 225 13.98 -30.31 -1.25
CA ILE A 225 14.15 -31.21 -2.39
C ILE A 225 14.57 -32.52 -1.73
N GLY A 226 13.58 -33.36 -1.46
CA GLY A 226 13.74 -34.74 -1.02
C GLY A 226 13.08 -35.63 -2.06
#